data_AF-A0A369Q6J1-F1
#
_entry.id   AF-A0A369Q6J1-F1
#
_cell.length_a   1.000
_cell.length_b   1.000
_cell.length_c   1.000
_cell.angle_alpha   90.00
_cell.angle_beta   90.00
_cell.angle_gamma   90.00
#
_symmetry.space_group_name_H-M   'P 1'
#
loop_
_entity.id
_entity.type
_entity.pdbx_description
1 polymer ?
#
loop_
_entity_poly.entity_id
_entity_poly.type
_entity_poly.pdbx_seq_one_letter_code
_entity_poly.pdbx_strand_id
1 'polypeptide(L)'
;MGCRMERRSILKAVLAAALLPATIACADNTALDYRYRLTVEVDTPEGLRTGSSVIEVQQKLVRPGSSPGSQAINRSIYGEAVTVDLPNGGTLFALLRSEDQIGWAGIVMQDAAPKVAGESYTDRFDNMLLIDGEVTLPRRWPLIEPDIRLSGYPMMVTFANSSIPTTVKLVDPDDLAGTFGNGVHLRRVTVQITEDPVTHNIVENYLPWLPDYYSTMLDGNRINTISADNRLANDLSQGDFIMGNSR
;
A
#
# COMPACT_ATOMS: atom_id res chain seq x y z
N MET A 1 -0.01 -42.18 -34.38
CA MET A 1 -1.32 -42.82 -34.09
C MET A 1 -2.17 -41.79 -33.35
N GLY A 2 -3.18 -41.12 -33.91
CA GLY A 2 -4.09 -41.50 -34.96
C GLY A 2 -5.22 -42.34 -34.39
N CYS A 3 -6.30 -41.71 -33.89
CA CYS A 3 -7.61 -42.33 -33.96
C CYS A 3 -8.66 -41.26 -34.27
N ARG A 4 -9.36 -41.54 -35.35
CA ARG A 4 -10.30 -40.72 -36.11
C ARG A 4 -11.54 -41.61 -36.30
N MET A 5 -12.71 -40.97 -36.34
CA MET A 5 -14.03 -41.48 -36.80
C MET A 5 -14.75 -42.45 -35.84
N GLU A 6 -16.08 -42.54 -35.75
CA GLU A 6 -17.22 -41.84 -36.39
C GLU A 6 -18.52 -42.19 -35.64
N ARG A 7 -19.58 -41.46 -36.01
CA ARG A 7 -20.96 -41.52 -35.51
C ARG A 7 -21.66 -42.87 -35.72
N ARG A 8 -22.69 -43.13 -34.89
CA ARG A 8 -23.94 -43.93 -35.11
C ARG A 8 -24.70 -43.95 -33.77
N SER A 9 -26.01 -43.83 -33.59
CA SER A 9 -27.19 -43.58 -34.42
C SER A 9 -28.34 -43.18 -33.46
N ILE A 10 -29.35 -42.52 -34.00
CA ILE A 10 -30.57 -41.98 -33.39
C ILE A 10 -31.41 -43.05 -32.65
N LEU A 11 -32.05 -42.75 -31.50
CA LEU A 11 -33.47 -43.10 -31.21
C LEU A 11 -34.04 -42.48 -29.89
N LYS A 12 -35.03 -41.58 -30.09
CA LYS A 12 -36.34 -41.42 -29.40
C LYS A 12 -36.45 -41.07 -27.89
N ALA A 13 -37.03 -39.87 -27.68
CA ALA A 13 -38.04 -39.46 -26.69
C ALA A 13 -37.64 -39.53 -25.19
N VAL A 14 -37.75 -38.48 -24.37
CA VAL A 14 -38.96 -37.74 -23.98
C VAL A 14 -38.56 -36.37 -23.38
N LEU A 15 -39.42 -35.37 -23.52
CA LEU A 15 -39.31 -34.04 -22.89
C LEU A 15 -39.11 -34.14 -21.37
N ALA A 16 -37.99 -33.62 -20.88
CA ALA A 16 -37.91 -33.02 -19.55
C ALA A 16 -37.00 -31.80 -19.67
N ALA A 17 -37.58 -30.61 -19.54
CA ALA A 17 -36.84 -29.36 -19.45
C ALA A 17 -36.03 -29.35 -18.14
N ALA A 18 -34.82 -29.89 -18.18
CA ALA A 18 -33.83 -29.60 -17.16
C ALA A 18 -33.17 -28.28 -17.56
N LEU A 19 -33.65 -27.18 -16.97
CA LEU A 19 -32.81 -25.99 -16.80
C LEU A 19 -31.55 -26.47 -16.07
N LEU A 20 -30.46 -26.67 -16.80
CA LEU A 20 -29.14 -26.76 -16.20
C LEU A 20 -28.92 -25.41 -15.51
N PRO A 21 -28.67 -25.37 -14.18
CA PRO A 21 -28.19 -24.15 -13.57
C PRO A 21 -26.91 -23.79 -14.30
N ALA A 22 -26.93 -22.62 -14.97
CA ALA A 22 -25.72 -22.00 -15.47
C ALA A 22 -24.76 -21.96 -14.28
N THR A 23 -23.71 -22.77 -14.35
CA THR A 23 -22.61 -22.71 -13.42
C THR A 23 -22.18 -21.26 -13.39
N ILE A 24 -22.45 -20.60 -12.26
CA ILE A 24 -21.87 -19.31 -11.95
C ILE A 24 -20.38 -19.57 -12.10
N ALA A 25 -19.80 -19.06 -13.20
CA ALA A 25 -18.37 -18.96 -13.31
C ALA A 25 -17.97 -18.15 -12.08
N CYS A 26 -17.36 -18.80 -11.10
CA CYS A 26 -16.55 -18.10 -10.13
C CYS A 26 -15.66 -17.21 -10.96
N ALA A 27 -15.80 -15.90 -10.81
CA ALA A 27 -14.86 -14.97 -11.39
C ALA A 27 -13.53 -15.31 -10.72
N ASP A 28 -12.70 -16.12 -11.39
CA ASP A 28 -11.37 -16.45 -10.92
C ASP A 28 -10.67 -15.13 -10.65
N ASN A 29 -10.30 -14.91 -9.38
CA ASN A 29 -9.55 -13.74 -8.99
C ASN A 29 -8.16 -13.89 -9.59
N THR A 30 -7.87 -13.20 -10.69
CA THR A 30 -6.60 -13.35 -11.42
C THR A 30 -5.47 -12.52 -10.83
N ALA A 31 -5.76 -11.55 -9.95
CA ALA A 31 -4.72 -10.74 -9.31
C ALA A 31 -4.25 -11.45 -8.03
N LEU A 32 -2.94 -11.67 -7.92
CA LEU A 32 -2.34 -12.34 -6.77
C LEU A 32 -2.18 -11.38 -5.59
N ASP A 33 -2.55 -11.86 -4.40
CA ASP A 33 -2.21 -11.18 -3.16
C ASP A 33 -0.69 -11.27 -2.95
N TYR A 34 -0.09 -10.24 -2.36
CA TYR A 34 1.34 -10.22 -2.11
C TYR A 34 1.68 -9.48 -0.82
N ARG A 35 2.86 -9.78 -0.29
CA ARG A 35 3.47 -9.02 0.80
C ARG A 35 4.76 -8.40 0.34
N TYR A 36 5.05 -7.23 0.87
CA TYR A 36 6.34 -6.59 0.67
C TYR A 36 6.83 -5.97 1.98
N ARG A 37 8.14 -5.97 2.14
CA ARG A 37 8.83 -5.24 3.19
C ARG A 37 9.14 -3.84 2.67
N LEU A 38 8.69 -2.83 3.39
CA LEU A 38 9.11 -1.44 3.24
C LEU A 38 10.23 -1.17 4.25
N THR A 39 11.38 -0.68 3.80
CA THR A 39 12.51 -0.35 4.67
C THR A 39 12.89 1.11 4.50
N VAL A 40 13.12 1.79 5.62
CA VAL A 40 13.58 3.18 5.67
C VAL A 40 14.92 3.22 6.37
N GLU A 41 15.91 3.80 5.69
CA GLU A 41 17.27 3.96 6.18
C GLU A 41 17.58 5.44 6.38
N VAL A 42 18.07 5.80 7.57
CA VAL A 42 18.42 7.17 7.96
C VAL A 42 19.85 7.18 8.45
N ASP A 43 20.71 7.92 7.78
CA ASP A 43 22.07 8.17 8.26
C ASP A 43 22.02 9.22 9.38
N THR A 44 22.73 8.94 10.47
CA THR A 44 22.83 9.84 11.63
C THR A 44 24.29 10.02 12.04
N PRO A 45 24.64 11.04 12.84
CA PRO A 45 26.00 11.18 13.38
C PRO A 45 26.50 9.97 14.18
N GLU A 46 25.58 9.15 14.71
CA GLU A 46 25.87 7.95 15.50
C GLU A 46 25.95 6.67 14.63
N GLY A 47 25.65 6.77 13.34
CA GLY A 47 25.59 5.65 12.40
C GLY A 47 24.22 5.49 11.73
N LEU A 48 24.10 4.44 10.93
CA LEU A 48 22.86 4.11 10.22
C LEU A 48 21.77 3.65 11.19
N ARG A 49 20.58 4.25 11.10
CA ARG A 49 19.34 3.79 11.72
C ARG A 49 18.43 3.22 10.64
N THR A 50 17.74 2.13 10.96
CA THR A 50 16.90 1.42 10.00
C THR A 50 15.60 1.00 10.68
N GLY A 51 14.49 1.19 9.99
CA GLY A 51 13.19 0.64 10.34
C GLY A 51 12.61 -0.12 9.16
N SER A 52 11.77 -1.11 9.43
CA SER A 52 11.05 -1.84 8.39
C SER A 52 9.68 -2.30 8.86
N SER A 53 8.74 -2.42 7.92
CA SER A 53 7.40 -2.96 8.13
C SER A 53 7.02 -3.84 6.94
N VAL A 54 6.33 -4.94 7.21
CA VAL A 54 5.79 -5.85 6.20
C VAL A 54 4.32 -5.53 6.00
N ILE A 55 3.95 -5.25 4.76
CA ILE A 55 2.61 -4.83 4.33
C ILE A 55 2.06 -5.89 3.36
N GLU A 56 0.85 -6.36 3.62
CA GLU A 56 0.08 -7.22 2.73
C GLU A 56 -0.88 -6.38 1.88
N VAL A 57 -0.92 -6.70 0.58
CA VAL A 57 -1.86 -6.13 -0.37
C VAL A 57 -2.68 -7.27 -0.95
N GLN A 58 -3.97 -7.27 -0.62
CA GLN A 58 -4.93 -8.18 -1.22
C GLN A 58 -5.56 -7.52 -2.44
N GLN A 59 -5.60 -8.24 -3.56
CA GLN A 59 -6.08 -7.71 -4.83
C GLN A 59 -7.35 -8.44 -5.25
N LYS A 60 -8.35 -7.68 -5.68
CA LYS A 60 -9.56 -8.23 -6.28
C LYS A 60 -9.84 -7.60 -7.62
N LEU A 61 -9.84 -8.40 -8.68
CA LEU A 61 -10.32 -7.94 -9.97
C LEU A 61 -11.83 -7.67 -9.87
N VAL A 62 -12.21 -6.43 -10.10
CA VAL A 62 -13.61 -5.99 -10.16
C VAL A 62 -13.94 -5.58 -11.58
N ARG A 63 -15.14 -5.95 -12.03
CA ARG A 63 -15.74 -5.46 -13.28
C ARG A 63 -16.79 -4.43 -12.92
N PRO A 64 -16.46 -3.14 -12.81
CA PRO A 64 -17.47 -2.10 -12.68
C PRO A 64 -18.41 -2.11 -13.90
N GLY A 65 -19.61 -2.67 -13.73
CA GLY A 65 -20.69 -2.70 -14.71
C GLY A 65 -20.65 -3.85 -15.73
N SER A 66 -21.61 -3.84 -16.67
CA SER A 66 -21.82 -4.85 -17.72
C SER A 66 -20.98 -4.63 -19.00
N SER A 67 -19.99 -3.73 -18.97
CA SER A 67 -19.10 -3.49 -20.11
C SER A 67 -17.88 -4.42 -20.06
N PRO A 68 -17.58 -5.17 -21.13
CA PRO A 68 -16.41 -6.06 -21.20
C PRO A 68 -15.05 -5.34 -21.08
N GLY A 69 -15.02 -4.00 -21.20
CA GLY A 69 -13.79 -3.20 -21.17
C GLY A 69 -13.45 -2.52 -19.84
N SER A 70 -14.35 -2.54 -18.85
CA SER A 70 -14.16 -1.83 -17.57
C SER A 70 -13.63 -2.77 -16.48
N GLN A 71 -12.38 -3.20 -16.61
CA GLN A 71 -11.68 -3.94 -15.55
C GLN A 71 -10.96 -2.96 -14.62
N ALA A 72 -11.15 -3.12 -13.31
CA ALA A 72 -10.43 -2.37 -12.28
C ALA A 72 -9.93 -3.34 -11.20
N ILE A 73 -8.86 -2.99 -10.50
CA ILE A 73 -8.39 -3.74 -9.34
C ILE A 73 -8.76 -2.97 -8.09
N ASN A 74 -9.53 -3.62 -7.22
CA ASN A 74 -9.71 -3.16 -5.86
C ASN A 74 -8.58 -3.73 -4.98
N ARG A 75 -8.08 -2.93 -4.03
CA ARG A 75 -7.00 -3.33 -3.14
C ARG A 75 -7.40 -3.13 -1.69
N SER A 76 -7.11 -4.13 -0.87
CA SER A 76 -7.17 -4.04 0.58
C SER A 76 -5.74 -4.10 1.11
N ILE A 77 -5.39 -3.20 2.03
CA ILE A 77 -4.05 -3.08 2.59
C ILE A 77 -4.10 -3.53 4.06
N TYR A 78 -3.15 -4.34 4.47
CA TYR A 78 -2.96 -4.79 5.85
C TYR A 78 -1.51 -4.56 6.26
N GLY A 79 -1.27 -3.79 7.31
CA GLY A 79 0.07 -3.45 7.77
C GLY A 79 0.11 -2.15 8.53
N GLU A 80 1.32 -1.72 8.87
CA GLU A 80 1.56 -0.53 9.66
C GLU A 80 2.71 0.31 9.09
N ALA A 81 2.76 1.58 9.47
CA ALA A 81 3.81 2.51 9.11
C ALA A 81 5.18 2.01 9.57
N VAL A 82 6.23 2.39 8.85
CA VAL A 82 7.61 2.09 9.29
C VAL A 82 7.99 3.05 10.40
N THR A 83 8.53 2.52 11.50
CA THR A 83 9.11 3.30 12.60
C THR A 83 10.63 3.24 12.55
N VAL A 84 11.29 4.39 12.64
CA VAL A 84 12.75 4.49 12.77
C VAL A 84 13.08 5.30 14.02
N ASP A 85 13.74 4.66 14.97
CA ASP A 85 14.27 5.35 16.16
C ASP A 85 15.53 6.15 15.79
N LEU A 86 15.49 7.42 16.14
CA LEU A 86 16.53 8.40 15.86
C LEU A 86 17.15 8.92 17.16
N PRO A 87 18.34 9.55 17.10
CA PRO A 87 18.98 10.16 18.27
C PRO A 87 18.06 11.13 19.02
N ASN A 88 18.37 11.36 20.30
CA ASN A 88 17.60 12.23 21.21
C ASN A 88 16.15 11.80 21.47
N GLY A 89 15.82 10.51 21.24
CA GLY A 89 14.48 9.98 21.48
C GLY A 89 13.45 10.39 20.41
N GLY A 90 13.91 10.87 19.26
CA GLY A 90 13.05 11.13 18.12
C GLY A 90 12.64 9.83 17.43
N THR A 91 11.40 9.76 16.94
CA THR A 91 10.94 8.65 16.11
C THR A 91 10.38 9.21 14.80
N LEU A 92 10.82 8.64 13.68
CA LEU A 92 10.28 8.89 12.36
C LEU A 92 9.25 7.81 12.02
N PHE A 93 8.07 8.23 11.58
CA PHE A 93 7.01 7.36 11.09
C PHE A 93 6.86 7.58 9.58
N ALA A 94 7.08 6.54 8.79
CA ALA A 94 6.81 6.52 7.35
C ALA A 94 5.45 5.85 7.10
N LEU A 95 4.44 6.67 6.78
CA LEU A 95 3.03 6.31 6.73
C LEU A 95 2.68 5.37 5.56
N LEU A 96 1.48 4.80 5.61
CA LEU A 96 0.91 3.95 4.54
C LEU A 96 0.35 4.76 3.34
N ARG A 97 0.61 6.08 3.32
CA ARG A 97 0.27 7.02 2.26
C ARG A 97 1.47 7.89 1.90
N SER A 98 1.43 8.54 0.74
CA SER A 98 2.29 9.69 0.46
C SER A 98 1.57 11.01 0.70
N GLU A 99 2.30 12.12 0.58
CA GLU A 99 1.72 13.48 0.63
C GLU A 99 0.66 13.72 -0.44
N ASP A 100 0.81 13.09 -1.60
CA ASP A 100 -0.04 13.28 -2.78
C ASP A 100 -0.96 12.09 -3.07
N GLN A 101 -0.86 10.99 -2.33
CA GLN A 101 -1.61 9.77 -2.61
C GLN A 101 -1.94 8.94 -1.36
N ILE A 102 -3.22 8.91 -1.01
CA ILE A 102 -3.75 8.15 0.15
C ILE A 102 -3.51 6.63 -0.02
N GLY A 103 -3.68 6.09 -1.23
CA GLY A 103 -3.54 4.66 -1.53
C GLY A 103 -2.12 4.20 -1.86
N TRP A 104 -1.09 5.00 -1.54
CA TRP A 104 0.30 4.77 -1.96
C TRP A 104 0.80 3.35 -1.64
N ALA A 105 0.58 2.86 -0.42
CA ALA A 105 1.06 1.54 0.01
C ALA A 105 0.45 0.37 -0.79
N GLY A 106 -0.71 0.57 -1.43
CA GLY A 106 -1.34 -0.45 -2.28
C GLY A 106 -0.81 -0.47 -3.71
N ILE A 107 -0.08 0.57 -4.14
CA ILE A 107 0.36 0.70 -5.53
C ILE A 107 1.87 0.85 -5.71
N VAL A 108 2.63 1.15 -4.64
CA VAL A 108 4.08 1.39 -4.72
C VAL A 108 4.84 0.25 -5.42
N MET A 109 4.45 -1.01 -5.19
CA MET A 109 5.07 -2.16 -5.85
C MET A 109 4.79 -2.23 -7.35
N GLN A 110 3.63 -1.74 -7.81
CA GLN A 110 3.33 -1.63 -9.25
C GLN A 110 4.10 -0.47 -9.88
N ASP A 111 4.23 0.66 -9.18
CA ASP A 111 5.00 1.80 -9.69
C ASP A 111 6.50 1.48 -9.77
N ALA A 112 7.01 0.66 -8.84
CA ALA A 112 8.37 0.14 -8.82
C ALA A 112 8.62 -0.98 -9.84
N ALA A 113 7.56 -1.62 -10.35
CA ALA A 113 7.67 -2.76 -11.24
C ALA A 113 8.28 -2.39 -12.60
N PRO A 114 9.02 -3.31 -13.24
CA PRO A 114 9.52 -3.10 -14.59
C PRO A 114 8.36 -2.90 -15.57
N LYS A 115 8.52 -1.92 -16.48
CA LYS A 115 7.54 -1.66 -17.54
C LYS A 115 7.88 -2.51 -18.76
N VAL A 116 7.00 -3.45 -19.12
CA VAL A 116 7.16 -4.30 -20.29
C VAL A 116 6.33 -3.75 -21.46
N ALA A 117 6.96 -3.59 -22.62
CA ALA A 117 6.30 -3.03 -23.79
C ALA A 117 5.35 -4.05 -24.43
N GLY A 118 4.13 -3.60 -24.76
CA GLY A 118 3.14 -4.42 -25.47
C GLY A 118 2.22 -5.27 -24.59
N GLU A 119 2.39 -5.24 -23.26
CA GLU A 119 1.51 -5.94 -22.32
C GLU A 119 0.11 -5.32 -22.22
N SER A 120 -0.87 -6.18 -21.95
CA SER A 120 -2.23 -5.76 -21.67
C SER A 120 -2.31 -5.00 -20.34
N TYR A 121 -3.38 -4.23 -20.15
CA TYR A 121 -3.59 -3.50 -18.90
C TYR A 121 -3.64 -4.42 -17.66
N THR A 122 -4.14 -5.65 -17.82
CA THR A 122 -4.25 -6.62 -16.72
C THR A 122 -2.90 -7.23 -16.37
N ASP A 123 -2.08 -7.57 -17.37
CA ASP A 123 -0.80 -8.25 -17.14
C ASP A 123 0.20 -7.35 -16.38
N ARG A 124 0.09 -6.03 -16.59
CA ARG A 124 0.91 -5.03 -15.87
C ARG A 124 0.76 -5.12 -14.35
N PHE A 125 -0.37 -5.62 -13.86
CA PHE A 125 -0.59 -5.74 -12.43
C PHE A 125 0.17 -6.88 -11.79
N ASP A 126 0.68 -7.83 -12.59
CA ASP A 126 1.50 -8.95 -12.12
C ASP A 126 3.00 -8.65 -12.25
N ASN A 127 3.38 -7.51 -12.86
CA ASN A 127 4.79 -7.15 -13.06
C ASN A 127 5.55 -6.91 -11.76
N MET A 128 4.85 -6.66 -10.64
CA MET A 128 5.52 -6.60 -9.34
C MET A 128 6.13 -7.95 -8.94
N LEU A 129 5.62 -9.08 -9.48
CA LEU A 129 6.21 -10.41 -9.30
C LEU A 129 7.51 -10.60 -10.09
N LEU A 130 7.80 -9.70 -11.03
CA LEU A 130 9.08 -9.67 -11.76
C LEU A 130 10.17 -8.93 -10.96
N ILE A 131 9.82 -8.29 -9.84
CA ILE A 131 10.80 -7.66 -8.95
C ILE A 131 11.56 -8.77 -8.23
N ASP A 132 12.83 -8.94 -8.60
CA ASP A 132 13.77 -9.78 -7.87
C ASP A 132 14.61 -8.92 -6.93
N GLY A 133 14.55 -9.22 -5.63
CA GLY A 133 15.30 -8.53 -4.59
C GLY A 133 14.77 -7.14 -4.21
N GLU A 134 15.66 -6.33 -3.63
CA GLU A 134 15.35 -5.01 -3.09
C GLU A 134 15.37 -3.94 -4.18
N VAL A 135 14.31 -3.13 -4.26
CA VAL A 135 14.21 -1.96 -5.14
C VAL A 135 14.29 -0.68 -4.32
N THR A 136 15.23 0.20 -4.67
CA THR A 136 15.28 1.55 -4.11
C THR A 136 14.28 2.45 -4.81
N LEU A 137 13.36 3.04 -4.04
CA LEU A 137 12.36 3.96 -4.56
C LEU A 137 13.00 5.30 -4.97
N PRO A 138 12.54 5.93 -6.05
CA PRO A 138 12.94 7.30 -6.35
C PRO A 138 12.21 8.28 -5.42
N ARG A 139 12.81 9.43 -5.13
CA ARG A 139 12.14 10.51 -4.38
C ARG A 139 10.80 10.93 -5.01
N ARG A 140 10.74 10.89 -6.34
CA ARG A 140 9.58 11.20 -7.17
C ARG A 140 9.55 10.27 -8.38
N TRP A 141 8.38 9.74 -8.72
CA TRP A 141 8.20 8.95 -9.94
C TRP A 141 8.40 9.82 -11.20
N PRO A 142 8.71 9.20 -12.36
CA PRO A 142 8.64 9.87 -13.65
C PRO A 142 7.25 10.47 -13.88
N LEU A 143 7.19 11.54 -14.68
CA LEU A 143 5.93 12.22 -15.01
C LEU A 143 4.92 11.23 -15.59
N ILE A 144 3.72 11.22 -15.01
CA ILE A 144 2.58 10.45 -15.51
C ILE A 144 1.80 11.30 -16.52
N GLU A 145 1.67 12.60 -16.20
CA GLU A 145 1.12 13.67 -17.04
C GLU A 145 2.05 14.89 -16.94
N PRO A 146 1.97 15.89 -17.85
CA PRO A 146 2.89 17.04 -17.89
C PRO A 146 3.11 17.74 -16.54
N ASP A 147 2.12 17.70 -15.64
CA ASP A 147 2.16 18.38 -14.35
C ASP A 147 1.95 17.46 -13.12
N ILE A 148 1.85 16.14 -13.32
CA ILE A 148 1.63 15.18 -12.22
C ILE A 148 2.91 14.38 -11.97
N ARG A 149 3.56 14.71 -10.86
CA ARG A 149 4.77 14.03 -10.38
C ARG A 149 4.58 13.51 -8.96
N LEU A 150 4.15 12.26 -8.86
CA LEU A 150 3.86 11.62 -7.58
C LEU A 150 5.13 11.34 -6.76
N SER A 151 5.01 11.39 -5.44
CA SER A 151 6.05 10.97 -4.50
C SER A 151 6.27 9.46 -4.62
N GLY A 152 7.55 9.06 -4.76
CA GLY A 152 7.92 7.67 -4.57
C GLY A 152 8.15 7.33 -3.11
N TYR A 153 8.22 8.31 -2.20
CA TYR A 153 8.38 8.10 -0.77
C TYR A 153 7.06 8.22 -0.02
N PRO A 154 6.88 7.45 1.07
CA PRO A 154 5.76 7.63 1.98
C PRO A 154 5.84 9.02 2.63
N MET A 155 4.69 9.52 3.09
CA MET A 155 4.64 10.70 3.94
C MET A 155 5.38 10.36 5.24
N MET A 156 6.28 11.24 5.65
CA MET A 156 7.07 11.08 6.85
C MET A 156 6.58 12.05 7.93
N VAL A 157 6.34 11.54 9.13
CA VAL A 157 5.90 12.36 10.26
C VAL A 157 6.66 12.01 11.53
N THR A 158 6.62 12.93 12.49
CA THR A 158 7.07 12.70 13.86
C THR A 158 6.07 13.33 14.83
N PHE A 159 6.21 13.06 16.12
CA PHE A 159 5.42 13.69 17.17
C PHE A 159 6.35 14.44 18.11
N ALA A 160 6.07 15.72 18.37
CA ALA A 160 6.82 16.44 19.40
C ALA A 160 6.59 15.82 20.79
N ASN A 161 5.43 15.21 21.02
CA ASN A 161 5.16 14.32 22.13
C ASN A 161 4.28 13.16 21.65
N SER A 162 4.84 11.95 21.59
CA SER A 162 4.11 10.75 21.10
C SER A 162 2.87 10.40 21.91
N SER A 163 2.70 10.93 23.13
CA SER A 163 1.48 10.75 23.93
C SER A 163 0.36 11.76 23.59
N ILE A 164 0.64 12.74 22.73
CA ILE A 164 -0.32 13.80 22.35
C ILE A 164 -0.50 13.77 20.81
N PRO A 165 -1.62 13.23 20.29
CA PRO A 165 -1.86 13.05 18.86
C PRO A 165 -1.72 14.32 18.02
N THR A 166 -2.17 15.45 18.56
CA THR A 166 -2.14 16.76 17.89
C THR A 166 -0.75 17.38 17.80
N THR A 167 0.28 16.74 18.35
CA THR A 167 1.68 17.19 18.20
C THR A 167 2.39 16.59 16.99
N VAL A 168 1.66 15.89 16.13
CA VAL A 168 2.15 15.40 14.85
C VAL A 168 2.72 16.55 14.01
N LYS A 169 3.87 16.29 13.38
CA LYS A 169 4.57 17.22 12.49
C LYS A 169 5.02 16.47 11.25
N LEU A 170 4.86 17.13 10.10
CA LEU A 170 5.39 16.66 8.84
C LEU A 170 6.92 16.76 8.88
N VAL A 171 7.60 15.75 8.37
CA VAL A 171 9.05 15.72 8.16
C VAL A 171 9.31 15.79 6.67
N ASP A 172 10.07 16.79 6.23
CA ASP A 172 10.51 16.87 4.85
C ASP A 172 11.56 15.77 4.60
N PRO A 173 11.32 14.78 3.71
CA PRO A 173 12.29 13.73 3.42
C PRO A 173 13.60 14.26 2.83
N ASP A 174 13.61 15.47 2.27
CA ASP A 174 14.80 16.12 1.73
C ASP A 174 15.54 16.98 2.78
N ASP A 175 14.96 17.19 3.98
CA ASP A 175 15.55 17.92 5.11
C ASP A 175 15.14 17.33 6.49
N LEU A 176 15.57 16.08 6.76
CA LEU A 176 15.41 15.49 8.10
C LEU A 176 16.18 16.28 9.18
N ALA A 177 17.29 16.93 8.81
CA ALA A 177 18.13 17.67 9.74
C ALA A 177 17.38 18.85 10.38
N GLY A 178 16.49 19.50 9.63
CA GLY A 178 15.60 20.54 10.14
C GLY A 178 14.67 20.08 11.28
N THR A 179 14.38 18.78 11.37
CA THR A 179 13.53 18.20 12.42
C THR A 179 14.32 17.48 13.52
N PHE A 180 15.29 16.65 13.15
CA PHE A 180 15.98 15.74 14.08
C PHE A 180 17.40 16.19 14.45
N GLY A 181 17.86 17.30 13.89
CA GLY A 181 19.17 17.88 14.17
C GLY A 181 20.23 17.57 13.10
N ASN A 182 21.34 18.29 13.18
CA ASN A 182 22.38 18.28 12.16
C ASN A 182 22.96 16.87 11.92
N GLY A 183 23.19 16.52 10.66
CA GLY A 183 23.77 15.24 10.23
C GLY A 183 22.75 14.09 10.11
N VAL A 184 21.47 14.31 10.43
CA VAL A 184 20.40 13.33 10.16
C VAL A 184 19.88 13.52 8.73
N HIS A 185 19.96 12.47 7.92
CA HIS A 185 19.50 12.50 6.53
C HIS A 185 18.88 11.18 6.11
N LEU A 186 17.82 11.26 5.31
CA LEU A 186 17.22 10.07 4.70
C LEU A 186 18.21 9.50 3.68
N ARG A 187 18.63 8.26 3.88
CA ARG A 187 19.57 7.58 2.99
C ARG A 187 18.86 6.97 1.80
N ARG A 188 17.83 6.18 2.07
CA ARG A 188 16.99 5.53 1.05
C ARG A 188 15.71 4.94 1.65
N VAL A 189 14.75 4.73 0.76
CA VAL A 189 13.55 3.94 1.01
C VAL A 189 13.54 2.79 0.02
N THR A 190 13.33 1.57 0.51
CA THR A 190 13.36 0.37 -0.34
C THR A 190 12.13 -0.48 -0.13
N VAL A 191 11.76 -1.21 -1.19
CA VAL A 191 10.68 -2.20 -1.17
C VAL A 191 11.19 -3.54 -1.69
N GLN A 192 10.68 -4.62 -1.12
CA GLN A 192 11.07 -5.98 -1.48
C GLN A 192 9.90 -6.95 -1.26
N ILE A 193 9.55 -7.77 -2.25
CA ILE A 193 8.59 -8.87 -2.06
C ILE A 193 9.11 -9.82 -0.99
N THR A 194 8.25 -10.24 -0.07
CA THR A 194 8.61 -11.15 1.02
C THR A 194 7.46 -12.09 1.37
N GLU A 195 7.78 -13.20 2.04
CA GLU A 195 6.82 -14.12 2.66
C GLU A 195 6.69 -13.90 4.17
N ASP A 196 7.44 -12.95 4.73
CA ASP A 196 7.37 -12.61 6.15
C ASP A 196 5.94 -12.23 6.56
N PRO A 197 5.56 -12.44 7.83
CA PRO A 197 4.25 -12.03 8.33
C PRO A 197 4.15 -10.50 8.38
N VAL A 198 2.92 -9.99 8.25
CA VAL A 198 2.58 -8.58 8.46
C VAL A 198 3.07 -8.10 9.82
N THR A 199 3.65 -6.91 9.89
CA THR A 199 4.20 -6.35 11.12
C THR A 199 3.11 -5.72 11.98
N HIS A 200 3.20 -5.92 13.30
CA HIS A 200 2.30 -5.36 14.31
C HIS A 200 3.11 -4.93 15.54
N ASN A 201 3.45 -3.65 15.63
CA ASN A 201 4.28 -3.11 16.71
C ASN A 201 3.96 -1.64 17.05
N ILE A 202 3.24 -0.90 16.20
CA ILE A 202 3.04 0.55 16.39
C ILE A 202 2.21 0.83 17.65
N VAL A 203 1.08 0.15 17.81
CA VAL A 203 0.17 0.40 18.95
C VAL A 203 0.86 0.05 20.26
N GLU A 204 1.54 -1.10 20.30
CA GLU A 204 2.15 -1.62 21.53
C GLU A 204 3.34 -0.78 21.99
N ASN A 205 4.17 -0.32 21.05
CA ASN A 205 5.48 0.27 21.39
C ASN A 205 5.54 1.79 21.23
N TYR A 206 4.69 2.40 20.40
CA TYR A 206 4.84 3.80 20.00
C TYR A 206 3.59 4.64 20.28
N LEU A 207 2.41 4.19 19.81
CA LEU A 207 1.18 4.99 19.78
C LEU A 207 -0.01 4.19 20.34
N PRO A 208 -0.07 3.94 21.67
CA PRO A 208 -1.11 3.11 22.27
C PRO A 208 -2.53 3.70 22.17
N TRP A 209 -2.65 5.01 21.98
CA TRP A 209 -3.91 5.72 21.79
C TRP A 209 -4.45 5.65 20.36
N LEU A 210 -3.64 5.21 19.39
CA LEU A 210 -3.99 5.26 17.97
C LEU A 210 -5.32 4.57 17.61
N PRO A 211 -5.70 3.44 18.24
CA PRO A 211 -7.00 2.80 17.99
C PRO A 211 -8.24 3.67 18.27
N ASP A 212 -8.12 4.69 19.14
CA ASP A 212 -9.22 5.59 19.47
C ASP A 212 -9.59 6.51 18.29
N TYR A 213 -8.72 6.60 17.28
CA TYR A 213 -8.83 7.46 16.11
C TYR A 213 -9.22 6.69 14.84
N TYR A 214 -9.91 5.56 14.98
CA TYR A 214 -10.46 4.82 13.84
C TYR A 214 -11.56 5.60 13.10
N SER A 215 -12.37 6.38 13.83
CA SER A 215 -13.54 7.09 13.28
C SER A 215 -13.40 8.62 13.30
N THR A 216 -12.22 9.11 13.66
CA THR A 216 -11.90 10.53 13.82
C THR A 216 -10.48 10.79 13.35
N MET A 217 -10.20 12.04 12.98
CA MET A 217 -8.85 12.53 12.71
C MET A 217 -8.08 12.70 14.03
N LEU A 218 -6.76 12.81 14.00
CA LEU A 218 -5.90 12.93 15.20
C LEU A 218 -6.22 14.16 16.08
N ASP A 219 -6.93 15.15 15.55
CA ASP A 219 -7.45 16.29 16.32
C ASP A 219 -8.80 16.04 16.99
N GLY A 220 -9.38 14.85 16.83
CA GLY A 220 -10.65 14.42 17.40
C GLY A 220 -11.88 14.74 16.53
N ASN A 221 -11.72 15.48 15.42
CA ASN A 221 -12.83 15.79 14.52
C ASN A 221 -13.17 14.60 13.63
N ARG A 222 -14.45 14.41 13.31
CA ARG A 222 -14.90 13.34 12.40
C ARG A 222 -14.61 13.62 10.93
N ILE A 223 -14.43 14.89 10.57
CA ILE A 223 -14.30 15.35 9.19
C ILE A 223 -13.13 16.33 9.14
N ASN A 224 -12.31 16.21 8.11
CA ASN A 224 -11.24 17.15 7.86
C ASN A 224 -11.76 18.46 7.22
N THR A 225 -11.16 19.61 7.52
CA THR A 225 -11.58 20.92 7.01
C THR A 225 -10.42 21.89 6.84
N ILE A 226 -10.42 22.64 5.74
CA ILE A 226 -9.40 23.65 5.41
C ILE A 226 -9.20 24.73 6.48
N SER A 227 -10.19 24.90 7.37
CA SER A 227 -10.17 25.87 8.46
C SER A 227 -9.68 25.31 9.80
N ALA A 228 -9.19 24.07 9.86
CA ALA A 228 -8.73 23.49 11.12
C ALA A 228 -7.44 24.15 11.62
N ASP A 229 -7.34 24.38 12.93
CA ASP A 229 -6.17 25.02 13.57
C ASP A 229 -4.89 24.20 13.35
N ASN A 230 -4.99 22.86 13.48
CA ASN A 230 -3.93 21.94 13.11
C ASN A 230 -4.37 21.08 11.93
N ARG A 231 -4.05 21.56 10.71
CA ARG A 231 -4.43 20.90 9.46
C ARG A 231 -3.85 19.50 9.31
N LEU A 232 -2.64 19.24 9.80
CA LEU A 232 -2.03 17.91 9.68
C LEU A 232 -2.70 16.91 10.62
N ALA A 233 -2.90 17.27 11.89
CA ALA A 233 -3.64 16.41 12.82
C ALA A 233 -5.10 16.19 12.36
N ASN A 234 -5.68 17.16 11.65
CA ASN A 234 -7.01 17.04 11.08
C ASN A 234 -7.05 16.28 9.74
N ASP A 235 -5.92 15.94 9.11
CA ASP A 235 -5.89 15.17 7.84
C ASP A 235 -5.46 13.71 8.04
N LEU A 236 -4.94 13.39 9.21
CA LEU A 236 -4.46 12.05 9.57
C LEU A 236 -5.40 11.38 10.56
N SER A 237 -5.45 10.07 10.50
CA SER A 237 -6.28 9.16 11.31
C SER A 237 -5.49 7.89 11.63
N GLN A 238 -6.08 6.92 12.33
CA GLN A 238 -5.48 5.60 12.49
C GLN A 238 -5.09 4.97 11.14
N GLY A 239 -5.93 5.12 10.11
CA GLY A 239 -5.75 4.47 8.81
C GLY A 239 -4.46 4.84 8.08
N ASP A 240 -3.89 6.01 8.37
CA ASP A 240 -2.64 6.46 7.77
C ASP A 240 -1.42 5.75 8.39
N PHE A 241 -1.56 5.25 9.61
CA PHE A 241 -0.52 4.55 10.37
C PHE A 241 -0.71 3.03 10.36
N ILE A 242 -1.96 2.54 10.42
CA ILE A 242 -2.30 1.12 10.50
C ILE A 242 -3.54 0.86 9.66
N MET A 243 -3.42 -0.04 8.69
CA MET A 243 -4.55 -0.55 7.92
C MET A 243 -4.75 -2.04 8.20
N GLY A 244 -6.00 -2.47 8.26
CA GLY A 244 -6.37 -3.87 8.43
C GLY A 244 -5.96 -4.44 9.79
N ASN A 245 -6.83 -4.34 10.80
CA ASN A 245 -6.68 -5.13 12.00
C ASN A 245 -6.97 -6.60 11.64
N SER A 246 -5.96 -7.47 11.74
CA SER A 246 -6.16 -8.91 11.85
C SER A 246 -7.13 -9.14 13.00
N ARG A 247 -8.35 -9.59 12.68
CA ARG A 247 -9.35 -10.01 13.66
C ARG A 247 -8.90 -11.27 14.37
#